data_AF-A0A068UUU0-F1
#
_entry.id   AF-A0A068UUU0-F1
#
_cell.length_a   1.000
_cell.length_b   1.000
_cell.length_c   1.000
_cell.angle_alpha   90.00
_cell.angle_beta   90.00
_cell.angle_gamma   90.00
#
_symmetry.space_group_name_H-M   'P 1'
#
loop_
_entity.id
_entity.type
_entity.pdbx_description
1 polymer ?
#
loop_
_entity_poly.entity_id
_entity_poly.type
_entity_poly.pdbx_seq_one_letter_code
_entity_poly.pdbx_strand_id
1 'polypeptide(L)'
;MTICAFCAFSVQLYSPRRPVVDIAEVFLWLMAVGTILCASYWSAWSAREVAVEQDQLLKDASDEVTSPKGLGVSNVVDISTASAVFFVVIASCFLILLYKLMSSWFLDLLVVLFCIGGVEGLQTCLVALLSRWFKRTGESFIKVPFFGAVSYLTLAVSPFCIAFAVIWAVYRNASFGWIGQDILGIALIITVIQIVRVPNLKVGTVLLSCAFLYDIFWVFVSKSLFHESVMIVVARGDRSGEDGIPMLLKIPRLFDPWGGFSIIGFGDILLPGLLIAFSLRYDCLAKKNLRAGYFLWAMFAYGLGLLITYVALNLMDGHGQPALLYIVPFTLGTFIALGKMRGDLKILWTKGEPERVCPHVGLESNKE
;
A
#
# COMPACT_ATOMS: atom_id res chain seq x y z
N MET A 1 -71.46 -15.44 -24.65
CA MET A 1 -70.72 -14.18 -24.57
C MET A 1 -70.22 -14.05 -23.14
N THR A 2 -69.02 -14.56 -22.86
CA THR A 2 -68.44 -14.53 -21.51
C THR A 2 -67.08 -13.87 -21.65
N ILE A 3 -67.02 -12.58 -21.28
CA ILE A 3 -65.80 -11.77 -21.32
C ILE A 3 -65.01 -12.12 -20.06
N CYS A 4 -63.92 -12.86 -20.21
CA CYS A 4 -62.95 -13.08 -19.14
C CYS A 4 -61.90 -11.96 -19.24
N ALA A 5 -62.08 -10.89 -18.46
CA ALA A 5 -61.08 -9.82 -18.35
C ALA A 5 -59.90 -10.31 -17.51
N PHE A 6 -58.77 -10.62 -18.15
CA PHE A 6 -57.50 -10.81 -17.45
C PHE A 6 -57.03 -9.47 -16.90
N CYS A 7 -57.10 -9.29 -15.59
CA CYS A 7 -56.49 -8.14 -14.91
C CYS A 7 -54.98 -8.38 -14.83
N ALA A 8 -54.20 -7.68 -15.65
CA ALA A 8 -52.75 -7.74 -15.60
C ALA A 8 -52.25 -6.89 -14.42
N PHE A 9 -51.76 -7.55 -13.36
CA PHE A 9 -51.07 -6.87 -12.27
C PHE A 9 -49.65 -6.50 -12.73
N SER A 10 -49.39 -5.20 -12.90
CA SER A 10 -48.04 -4.69 -13.15
C SER A 10 -47.31 -4.56 -11.81
N VAL A 11 -46.43 -5.51 -11.50
CA VAL A 11 -45.51 -5.41 -10.36
C VAL A 11 -44.40 -4.42 -10.74
N GLN A 12 -44.49 -3.19 -10.26
CA GLN A 12 -43.37 -2.25 -10.32
C GLN A 12 -42.38 -2.62 -9.20
N LEU A 13 -41.24 -3.21 -9.58
CA LEU A 13 -40.08 -3.32 -8.70
C LEU A 13 -39.56 -1.91 -8.42
N TYR A 14 -39.92 -1.37 -7.25
CA TYR A 14 -39.33 -0.14 -6.74
C TYR A 14 -37.88 -0.43 -6.37
N SER A 15 -36.94 0.11 -7.14
CA SER A 15 -35.52 0.13 -6.80
C SER A 15 -35.24 1.37 -5.95
N PRO A 16 -34.92 1.25 -4.65
CA PRO A 16 -34.52 2.39 -3.84
C PRO A 16 -33.35 3.13 -4.49
N ARG A 17 -33.43 4.46 -4.52
CA ARG A 17 -32.33 5.30 -5.03
C ARG A 17 -31.12 5.15 -4.11
N ARG A 18 -29.96 4.87 -4.68
CA ARG A 18 -28.69 4.84 -3.95
C ARG A 18 -28.32 6.27 -3.52
N PRO A 19 -27.85 6.48 -2.29
CA PRO A 19 -27.32 7.78 -1.89
C PRO A 19 -26.11 8.14 -2.75
N VAL A 20 -25.96 9.42 -3.08
CA VAL A 20 -24.88 9.91 -3.97
C VAL A 20 -23.51 9.87 -3.28
N VAL A 21 -23.45 9.85 -1.95
CA VAL A 21 -22.21 9.73 -1.17
C VAL A 21 -22.49 8.87 0.06
N ASP A 22 -21.69 7.82 0.28
CA ASP A 22 -21.73 7.01 1.50
C ASP A 22 -20.63 7.45 2.49
N ILE A 23 -20.96 7.46 3.78
CA ILE A 23 -19.99 7.72 4.86
C ILE A 23 -18.86 6.68 4.85
N ALA A 24 -19.13 5.46 4.41
CA ALA A 24 -18.11 4.40 4.25
C ALA A 24 -16.93 4.85 3.37
N GLU A 25 -17.18 5.63 2.32
CA GLU A 25 -16.13 6.13 1.41
C GLU A 25 -15.24 7.16 2.09
N VAL A 26 -15.82 8.00 2.96
CA VAL A 26 -15.05 8.97 3.76
C VAL A 26 -14.13 8.25 4.74
N PHE A 27 -14.60 7.18 5.38
CA PHE A 27 -13.76 6.37 6.26
C PHE A 27 -12.66 5.65 5.50
N LEU A 28 -12.95 5.05 4.33
CA LEU A 28 -11.93 4.43 3.48
C LEU A 28 -10.89 5.44 3.01
N TRP A 29 -11.33 6.64 2.62
CA TRP A 29 -10.44 7.74 2.26
C TRP A 29 -9.51 8.11 3.42
N LEU A 30 -10.06 8.30 4.63
CA LEU A 30 -9.28 8.59 5.84
C LEU A 30 -8.30 7.46 6.18
N MET A 31 -8.74 6.20 6.07
CA MET A 31 -7.89 5.04 6.32
C MET A 31 -6.74 4.93 5.33
N ALA A 32 -7.00 5.15 4.04
CA ALA A 32 -5.98 5.09 3.01
C ALA A 32 -4.93 6.22 3.18
N VAL A 33 -5.38 7.45 3.41
CA VAL A 33 -4.51 8.61 3.68
C VAL A 33 -3.72 8.38 4.97
N GLY A 34 -4.38 7.94 6.04
CA GLY A 34 -3.76 7.66 7.33
C GLY A 34 -2.71 6.54 7.26
N THR A 35 -2.98 5.49 6.49
CA THR A 35 -2.05 4.38 6.26
C THR A 35 -0.78 4.85 5.57
N ILE A 36 -0.89 5.62 4.48
CA ILE A 36 0.28 6.17 3.77
C ILE A 36 1.04 7.15 4.65
N LEU A 37 0.34 7.99 5.42
CA LEU A 37 0.95 8.93 6.36
C LEU A 37 1.81 8.17 7.38
N CYS A 38 1.21 7.21 8.10
CA CYS A 38 1.89 6.38 9.08
C CYS A 38 3.06 5.61 8.46
N ALA A 39 2.83 4.95 7.33
CA ALA A 39 3.86 4.19 6.63
C ALA A 39 5.03 5.09 6.20
N SER A 40 4.77 6.27 5.67
CA SER A 40 5.80 7.20 5.21
C SER A 40 6.66 7.70 6.38
N TYR A 41 6.04 8.16 7.47
CA TYR A 41 6.77 8.62 8.65
C TYR A 41 7.59 7.49 9.27
N TRP A 42 7.01 6.29 9.35
CA TRP A 42 7.73 5.12 9.82
C TRP A 42 8.94 4.79 8.93
N SER A 43 8.71 4.79 7.64
CA SER A 43 9.66 4.47 6.59
C SER A 43 10.82 5.47 6.52
N ALA A 44 10.58 6.75 6.81
CA ALA A 44 11.60 7.78 6.97
C ALA A 44 12.37 7.64 8.29
N TRP A 45 11.67 7.31 9.38
CA TRP A 45 12.28 7.08 10.68
C TRP A 45 13.25 5.88 10.67
N SER A 46 12.80 4.74 10.14
CA SER A 46 13.64 3.53 10.01
C SER A 46 14.87 3.78 9.13
N ALA A 47 14.74 4.54 8.04
CA ALA A 47 15.89 4.93 7.23
C ALA A 47 16.91 5.79 8.00
N ARG A 48 16.45 6.63 8.94
CA ARG A 48 17.31 7.43 9.80
C ARG A 48 18.03 6.59 10.85
N GLU A 49 17.36 5.62 11.46
CA GLU A 49 17.99 4.69 12.41
C GLU A 49 19.13 3.92 11.74
N VAL A 50 18.88 3.34 10.56
CA VAL A 50 19.91 2.63 9.79
C VAL A 50 21.10 3.52 9.45
N ALA A 51 20.85 4.79 9.08
CA ALA A 51 21.93 5.74 8.77
C ALA A 51 22.77 6.10 10.01
N VAL A 52 22.15 6.17 11.19
CA VAL A 52 22.85 6.44 12.46
C VAL A 52 23.68 5.23 12.89
N GLU A 53 23.14 4.02 12.79
CA GLU A 53 23.89 2.78 13.05
C GLU A 53 25.09 2.65 12.12
N GLN A 54 24.94 2.97 10.83
CA GLN A 54 26.04 2.93 9.88
C GLN A 54 27.13 3.97 10.20
N ASP A 55 26.77 5.19 10.65
CA ASP A 55 27.73 6.21 11.09
C ASP A 55 28.47 5.79 12.37
N GLN A 56 27.78 5.13 13.30
CA GLN A 56 28.39 4.55 14.51
C GLN A 56 29.38 3.44 14.14
N LEU A 57 28.99 2.50 13.28
CA LEU A 57 29.88 1.44 12.81
C LEU A 57 31.11 1.98 12.06
N LEU A 58 30.95 3.07 11.30
CA LEU A 58 32.08 3.72 10.62
C LEU A 58 33.04 4.41 11.62
N LYS A 59 32.51 4.99 12.70
CA LYS A 59 33.33 5.54 13.79
C LYS A 59 34.06 4.44 14.54
N ASP A 60 33.36 3.37 14.91
CA ASP A 60 33.94 2.22 15.60
C ASP A 60 35.00 1.54 14.73
N ALA A 61 34.78 1.42 13.41
CA ALA A 61 35.75 0.88 12.46
C ALA A 61 36.94 1.82 12.19
N SER A 62 36.77 3.14 12.37
CA SER A 62 37.88 4.11 12.30
C SER A 62 38.75 4.05 13.55
N ASP A 63 38.18 3.65 14.70
CA ASP A 63 38.90 3.45 15.96
C ASP A 63 39.51 2.03 16.08
N GLU A 64 38.92 1.03 15.41
CA GLU A 64 39.43 -0.35 15.31
C GLU A 64 39.95 -0.69 13.90
N VAL A 65 41.19 -0.32 13.59
CA VAL A 65 41.93 -0.98 12.49
C VAL A 65 42.27 -2.40 12.96
N THR A 66 41.37 -3.38 12.73
CA THR A 66 41.64 -4.77 12.28
C THR A 66 40.39 -5.66 12.40
N SER A 67 40.00 -6.24 11.26
CA SER A 67 39.22 -7.48 11.05
C SER A 67 37.76 -7.31 10.56
N PRO A 68 37.42 -7.87 9.38
CA PRO A 68 36.09 -7.76 8.78
C PRO A 68 35.21 -8.91 9.24
N LYS A 69 34.00 -8.63 9.75
CA LYS A 69 32.89 -9.59 9.76
C LYS A 69 31.54 -8.94 10.06
N GLY A 70 30.59 -9.19 9.16
CA GLY A 70 29.16 -9.10 9.44
C GLY A 70 28.41 -8.07 8.60
N LEU A 71 28.30 -8.33 7.29
CA LEU A 71 27.37 -7.64 6.41
C LEU A 71 25.94 -7.92 6.90
N GLY A 72 25.35 -6.98 7.64
CA GLY A 72 23.94 -7.01 7.99
C GLY A 72 23.11 -6.96 6.71
N VAL A 73 22.30 -7.99 6.48
CA VAL A 73 21.33 -8.03 5.39
C VAL A 73 20.31 -6.91 5.64
N SER A 74 20.48 -5.76 4.98
CA SER A 74 19.39 -4.79 4.93
C SER A 74 18.28 -5.44 4.10
N ASN A 75 17.18 -5.85 4.73
CA ASN A 75 15.99 -6.40 4.07
C ASN A 75 15.21 -5.31 3.33
N VAL A 76 15.92 -4.52 2.52
CA VAL A 76 15.41 -3.40 1.75
C VAL A 76 15.50 -3.77 0.28
N VAL A 77 14.35 -3.78 -0.39
CA VAL A 77 14.25 -4.14 -1.81
C VAL A 77 14.05 -2.88 -2.62
N ASP A 78 15.09 -2.43 -3.29
CA ASP A 78 15.01 -1.33 -4.24
C ASP A 78 14.36 -1.80 -5.56
N ILE A 79 13.35 -1.07 -6.01
CA ILE A 79 12.71 -1.33 -7.29
C ILE A 79 13.64 -0.89 -8.42
N SER A 80 13.87 -1.78 -9.39
CA SER A 80 14.52 -1.46 -10.65
C SER A 80 13.49 -1.09 -11.73
N THR A 81 13.94 -0.41 -12.80
CA THR A 81 13.05 -0.13 -13.96
C THR A 81 12.55 -1.40 -14.63
N ALA A 82 13.38 -2.46 -14.69
CA ALA A 82 12.98 -3.76 -15.23
C ALA A 82 11.90 -4.41 -14.37
N SER A 83 12.05 -4.42 -13.04
CA SER A 83 11.05 -4.99 -12.13
C SER A 83 9.71 -4.27 -12.19
N ALA A 84 9.69 -2.96 -12.46
CA ALA A 84 8.46 -2.20 -12.65
C ALA A 84 7.68 -2.63 -13.92
N VAL A 85 8.37 -2.99 -15.00
CA VAL A 85 7.73 -3.52 -16.21
C VAL A 85 7.27 -4.97 -16.01
N PHE A 86 8.13 -5.82 -15.42
CA PHE A 86 7.76 -7.19 -15.08
C PHE A 86 6.58 -7.26 -14.12
N PHE A 87 6.44 -6.30 -13.21
CA PHE A 87 5.28 -6.19 -12.33
C PHE A 87 3.96 -6.17 -13.10
N VAL A 88 3.85 -5.42 -14.20
CA VAL A 88 2.62 -5.38 -15.02
C VAL A 88 2.33 -6.72 -15.67
N VAL A 89 3.37 -7.39 -16.19
CA VAL A 89 3.22 -8.69 -16.85
C VAL A 89 2.79 -9.76 -15.85
N ILE A 90 3.44 -9.80 -14.70
CA ILE A 90 3.13 -10.76 -13.62
C ILE A 90 1.73 -10.48 -13.06
N ALA A 91 1.38 -9.22 -12.78
CA ALA A 91 0.06 -8.84 -12.30
C ALA A 91 -1.04 -9.20 -13.31
N SER A 92 -0.79 -8.98 -14.60
CA SER A 92 -1.72 -9.35 -15.67
C SER A 92 -1.90 -10.87 -15.78
N CYS A 93 -0.80 -11.63 -15.71
CA CYS A 93 -0.84 -13.09 -15.67
C CYS A 93 -1.62 -13.61 -14.45
N PHE A 94 -1.34 -13.05 -13.27
CA PHE A 94 -2.01 -13.38 -12.03
C PHE A 94 -3.51 -13.05 -12.08
N LEU A 95 -3.91 -11.91 -12.64
CA LEU A 95 -5.31 -11.54 -12.78
C LEU A 95 -6.06 -12.47 -13.75
N ILE A 96 -5.44 -12.85 -14.87
CA ILE A 96 -6.02 -13.84 -15.80
C ILE A 96 -6.14 -15.20 -15.11
N LEU A 97 -5.12 -15.60 -14.34
CA LEU A 97 -5.14 -16.83 -13.56
C LEU A 97 -6.31 -16.81 -12.57
N LEU A 98 -6.49 -15.73 -11.80
CA LEU A 98 -7.64 -15.53 -10.92
C LEU A 98 -8.97 -15.65 -11.66
N TYR A 99 -9.10 -14.97 -12.79
CA TYR A 99 -10.33 -14.97 -13.58
C TYR A 99 -10.69 -16.34 -14.15
N LYS A 100 -9.69 -17.09 -14.65
CA LYS A 100 -9.87 -18.42 -15.23
C LYS A 100 -10.02 -19.50 -14.16
N LEU A 101 -9.29 -19.36 -13.06
CA LEU A 101 -9.17 -20.33 -11.98
C LEU A 101 -9.94 -19.86 -10.73
N MET A 102 -11.09 -19.20 -10.92
CA MET A 102 -12.04 -18.76 -9.88
C MET A 102 -12.69 -19.97 -9.16
N SER A 103 -11.86 -20.81 -8.55
CA SER A 103 -12.20 -21.98 -7.75
C SER A 103 -12.07 -21.61 -6.28
N SER A 104 -12.95 -22.15 -5.43
CA SER A 104 -12.94 -21.93 -3.97
C SER A 104 -11.57 -22.24 -3.35
N TRP A 105 -10.95 -23.35 -3.77
CA TRP A 105 -9.61 -23.73 -3.32
C TRP A 105 -8.54 -22.65 -3.56
N PHE A 106 -8.65 -21.90 -4.67
CA PHE A 106 -7.70 -20.84 -4.99
C PHE A 106 -7.92 -19.57 -4.17
N LEU A 107 -9.18 -19.26 -3.84
CA LEU A 107 -9.51 -18.18 -2.91
C LEU A 107 -9.01 -18.51 -1.50
N ASP A 108 -9.15 -19.75 -1.06
CA ASP A 108 -8.60 -20.22 0.22
C ASP A 108 -7.07 -20.14 0.25
N LEU A 109 -6.39 -20.50 -0.85
CA LEU A 109 -4.94 -20.30 -0.97
C LEU A 109 -4.55 -18.82 -0.81
N LEU A 110 -5.31 -17.91 -1.41
CA LEU A 110 -5.05 -16.48 -1.30
C LEU A 110 -5.28 -15.96 0.12
N VAL A 111 -6.25 -16.53 0.84
CA VAL A 111 -6.48 -16.23 2.26
C VAL A 111 -5.32 -16.71 3.12
N VAL A 112 -4.80 -17.92 2.88
CA VAL A 112 -3.61 -18.40 3.59
C VAL A 112 -2.40 -17.48 3.33
N LEU A 113 -2.17 -17.08 2.08
CA LEU A 113 -1.09 -16.16 1.73
C LEU A 113 -1.27 -14.79 2.41
N PHE A 114 -2.51 -14.28 2.44
CA PHE A 114 -2.84 -13.04 3.12
C PHE A 114 -2.65 -13.15 4.65
N CYS A 115 -3.00 -14.28 5.27
CA CYS A 115 -2.71 -14.53 6.69
C CYS A 115 -1.21 -14.52 6.97
N ILE A 116 -0.38 -15.14 6.12
CA ILE A 116 1.07 -15.14 6.30
C ILE A 116 1.62 -13.71 6.26
N GLY A 117 1.28 -12.95 5.21
CA GLY A 117 1.71 -11.55 5.09
C GLY A 117 1.12 -10.64 6.18
N GLY A 118 -0.11 -10.91 6.61
CA GLY A 118 -0.79 -10.19 7.68
C GLY A 118 -0.16 -10.44 9.05
N VAL A 119 0.26 -11.67 9.36
CA VAL A 119 1.00 -12.01 10.58
C VAL A 119 2.35 -11.29 10.60
N GLU A 120 3.10 -11.35 9.49
CA GLU A 120 4.39 -10.65 9.37
C GLU A 120 4.21 -9.14 9.53
N GLY A 121 3.21 -8.56 8.85
CA GLY A 121 2.92 -7.13 8.93
C GLY A 121 2.50 -6.68 10.32
N LEU A 122 1.56 -7.42 10.94
CA LEU A 122 1.06 -7.12 12.28
C LEU A 122 2.16 -7.26 13.33
N GLN A 123 2.99 -8.30 13.23
CA GLN A 123 4.14 -8.50 14.09
C GLN A 123 5.12 -7.34 13.97
N THR A 124 5.44 -6.89 12.75
CA THR A 124 6.36 -5.78 12.50
C THR A 124 5.84 -4.48 13.12
N CYS A 125 4.56 -4.17 12.93
CA CYS A 125 3.92 -3.00 13.53
C CYS A 125 3.88 -3.07 15.06
N LEU A 126 3.45 -4.19 15.63
CA LEU A 126 3.34 -4.36 17.09
C LEU A 126 4.70 -4.34 17.76
N VAL A 127 5.69 -5.02 17.20
CA VAL A 127 7.05 -5.06 17.75
C VAL A 127 7.60 -3.65 17.87
N ALA A 128 7.38 -2.86 16.83
CA ALA A 128 7.95 -1.55 16.74
C ALA A 128 7.17 -0.47 17.52
N LEU A 129 5.88 -0.69 17.78
CA LEU A 129 5.11 0.09 18.75
C LEU A 129 5.51 -0.25 20.20
N LEU A 130 5.66 -1.53 20.51
CA LEU A 130 6.03 -1.98 21.86
C LEU A 130 7.49 -1.65 22.20
N SER A 131 8.41 -1.67 21.24
CA SER A 131 9.80 -1.24 21.47
C SER A 131 9.90 0.25 21.82
N ARG A 132 8.98 1.09 21.30
CA ARG A 132 8.86 2.50 21.70
C ARG A 132 8.41 2.66 23.15
N TRP A 133 7.50 1.81 23.60
CA TRP A 133 6.97 1.88 24.97
C TRP A 133 7.92 1.23 26.00
N PHE A 134 8.59 0.14 25.62
CA PHE A 134 9.47 -0.66 26.47
C PHE A 134 10.90 -0.69 25.93
N LYS A 135 11.60 0.46 25.98
CA LYS A 135 13.00 0.60 25.51
C LYS A 135 13.94 -0.47 26.08
N ARG A 136 13.75 -0.85 27.35
CA ARG A 136 14.62 -1.79 28.09
C ARG A 136 14.53 -3.25 27.62
N THR A 137 13.42 -3.65 27.00
CA THR A 137 13.16 -5.04 26.57
C THR A 137 13.44 -5.24 25.07
N GLY A 138 13.50 -4.16 24.29
CA GLY A 138 13.82 -4.20 22.86
C GLY A 138 15.28 -4.59 22.55
N GLU A 139 16.21 -4.35 23.47
CA GLU A 139 17.66 -4.59 23.30
C GLU A 139 18.10 -6.02 23.68
N SER A 140 17.17 -6.87 24.14
CA SER A 140 17.47 -8.25 24.54
C SER A 140 17.28 -9.22 23.36
N PHE A 141 18.39 -9.68 22.78
CA PHE A 141 18.41 -10.63 21.66
C PHE A 141 18.72 -12.05 22.12
N ILE A 142 17.98 -13.04 21.61
CA ILE A 142 18.24 -14.47 21.83
C ILE A 142 18.63 -15.09 20.49
N LYS A 143 19.73 -15.85 20.47
CA LYS A 143 20.10 -16.67 19.31
C LYS A 143 19.23 -17.93 19.29
N VAL A 144 18.23 -17.97 18.42
CA VAL A 144 17.47 -19.17 18.12
C VAL A 144 18.20 -20.01 17.07
N PRO A 145 18.32 -21.34 17.27
CA PRO A 145 19.21 -22.20 16.49
C PRO A 145 18.89 -22.32 14.99
N PHE A 146 17.73 -21.84 14.53
CA PHE A 146 17.33 -21.86 13.11
C PHE A 146 17.08 -20.45 12.51
N PHE A 147 16.74 -19.45 13.32
CA PHE A 147 16.32 -18.10 12.86
C PHE A 147 17.33 -16.99 13.18
N GLY A 148 18.44 -17.28 13.87
CA GLY A 148 19.45 -16.29 14.22
C GLY A 148 19.11 -15.48 15.48
N ALA A 149 19.63 -14.26 15.61
CA ALA A 149 19.36 -13.39 16.76
C ALA A 149 17.97 -12.74 16.62
N VAL A 150 17.00 -13.21 17.39
CA VAL A 150 15.62 -12.68 17.40
C VAL A 150 15.38 -11.93 18.71
N SER A 151 14.76 -10.74 18.62
CA SER A 151 14.39 -9.96 19.81
C SER A 151 13.35 -10.71 20.64
N TYR A 152 13.47 -10.67 21.97
CA TYR A 152 12.50 -11.27 22.91
C TYR A 152 11.07 -10.83 22.61
N LEU A 153 10.92 -9.57 22.20
CA LEU A 153 9.63 -8.95 21.92
C LEU A 153 8.96 -9.59 20.70
N THR A 154 9.72 -9.86 19.63
CA THR A 154 9.22 -10.56 18.44
C THR A 154 8.70 -11.95 18.77
N LEU A 155 9.43 -12.71 19.59
CA LEU A 155 9.00 -14.04 20.01
C LEU A 155 7.72 -13.98 20.85
N ALA A 156 7.62 -13.03 21.78
CA ALA A 156 6.45 -12.85 22.65
C ALA A 156 5.18 -12.42 21.88
N VAL A 157 5.33 -11.60 20.84
CA VAL A 157 4.21 -11.07 20.04
C VAL A 157 3.75 -12.06 18.95
N SER A 158 4.63 -12.96 18.50
CA SER A 158 4.32 -13.93 17.44
C SER A 158 3.08 -14.82 17.69
N PRO A 159 2.85 -15.45 18.86
CA PRO A 159 1.66 -16.27 19.08
C PRO A 159 0.37 -15.45 19.02
N PHE A 160 0.41 -14.20 19.48
CA PHE A 160 -0.74 -13.29 19.41
C PHE A 160 -1.10 -12.94 17.96
N CYS A 161 -0.10 -12.63 17.13
CA CYS A 161 -0.33 -12.30 15.71
C CYS A 161 -0.89 -13.50 14.93
N ILE A 162 -0.33 -14.70 15.17
CA ILE A 162 -0.81 -15.94 14.56
C ILE A 162 -2.26 -16.22 14.99
N ALA A 163 -2.55 -16.12 16.29
CA ALA A 163 -3.90 -16.34 16.80
C ALA A 163 -4.90 -15.35 16.19
N PHE A 164 -4.54 -14.07 16.10
CA PHE A 164 -5.39 -13.04 15.47
C PHE A 164 -5.69 -13.36 14.00
N ALA A 165 -4.68 -13.75 13.22
CA ALA A 165 -4.86 -14.11 11.81
C ALA A 165 -5.69 -15.38 11.62
N VAL A 166 -5.51 -16.40 12.47
CA VAL A 166 -6.30 -17.64 12.43
C VAL A 166 -7.75 -17.38 12.81
N ILE A 167 -8.00 -16.60 13.87
CA ILE A 167 -9.36 -16.20 14.26
C ILE A 167 -10.03 -15.46 13.11
N TRP A 168 -9.34 -14.51 12.48
CA TRP A 168 -9.87 -13.82 11.31
C TRP A 168 -10.18 -14.79 10.16
N ALA A 169 -9.27 -15.72 9.83
CA ALA A 169 -9.47 -16.67 8.74
C ALA A 169 -10.71 -17.57 8.95
N VAL A 170 -10.97 -18.00 10.20
CA VAL A 170 -12.14 -18.82 10.55
C VAL A 170 -13.43 -18.00 10.51
N TYR A 171 -13.40 -16.77 11.02
CA TYR A 171 -14.58 -15.89 11.12
C TYR A 171 -14.67 -14.88 9.96
N ARG A 172 -13.98 -15.10 8.84
CA ARG A 172 -13.89 -14.14 7.72
C ARG A 172 -15.24 -13.78 7.09
N ASN A 173 -16.18 -14.73 7.08
CA ASN A 173 -17.52 -14.56 6.51
C ASN A 173 -18.51 -13.98 7.53
N ALA A 174 -18.08 -13.71 8.76
CA ALA A 174 -18.92 -13.06 9.76
C ALA A 174 -19.05 -11.56 9.47
N SER A 175 -20.13 -10.93 9.93
CA SER A 175 -20.41 -9.50 9.70
C SER A 175 -19.35 -8.55 10.24
N PHE A 176 -18.53 -8.99 11.21
CA PHE A 176 -17.41 -8.23 11.79
C PHE A 176 -16.04 -8.61 11.18
N GLY A 177 -15.99 -9.59 10.26
CA GLY A 177 -14.75 -10.09 9.67
C GLY A 177 -13.95 -9.05 8.89
N TRP A 178 -14.62 -8.01 8.37
CA TRP A 178 -13.98 -6.88 7.68
C TRP A 178 -13.00 -6.11 8.58
N ILE A 179 -13.27 -6.00 9.88
CA ILE A 179 -12.40 -5.29 10.83
C ILE A 179 -11.03 -5.99 10.91
N GLY A 180 -11.05 -7.32 11.06
CA GLY A 180 -9.82 -8.12 11.09
C GLY A 180 -9.07 -8.05 9.76
N GLN A 181 -9.80 -8.06 8.64
CA GLN A 181 -9.22 -7.95 7.30
C GLN A 181 -8.50 -6.60 7.14
N ASP A 182 -9.14 -5.51 7.53
CA ASP A 182 -8.59 -4.16 7.40
C ASP A 182 -7.38 -3.95 8.33
N ILE A 183 -7.39 -4.50 9.55
CA ILE A 183 -6.24 -4.45 10.47
C ILE A 183 -5.04 -5.19 9.86
N LEU A 184 -5.25 -6.43 9.39
CA LEU A 184 -4.19 -7.22 8.74
C LEU A 184 -3.71 -6.55 7.45
N GLY A 185 -4.64 -6.00 6.66
CA GLY A 185 -4.36 -5.30 5.41
C GLY A 185 -3.54 -4.04 5.60
N ILE A 186 -3.90 -3.17 6.56
CA ILE A 186 -3.14 -1.96 6.90
C ILE A 186 -1.74 -2.33 7.37
N ALA A 187 -1.61 -3.33 8.24
CA ALA A 187 -0.30 -3.77 8.74
C ALA A 187 0.59 -4.31 7.62
N LEU A 188 0.00 -5.05 6.67
CA LEU A 188 0.67 -5.54 5.47
C LEU A 188 1.11 -4.37 4.57
N ILE A 189 0.23 -3.40 4.28
CA ILE A 189 0.54 -2.23 3.44
C ILE A 189 1.69 -1.42 4.05
N ILE A 190 1.63 -1.14 5.35
CA ILE A 190 2.68 -0.41 6.07
C ILE A 190 4.03 -1.14 5.91
N THR A 191 4.03 -2.45 6.11
CA THR A 191 5.24 -3.28 6.03
C THR A 191 5.80 -3.33 4.61
N VAL A 192 4.96 -3.46 3.59
CA VAL A 192 5.42 -3.45 2.20
C VAL A 192 6.03 -2.08 1.83
N ILE A 193 5.45 -0.96 2.27
CA ILE A 193 6.02 0.39 2.03
C ILE A 193 7.37 0.59 2.77
N GLN A 194 7.63 -0.16 3.84
CA GLN A 194 8.92 -0.12 4.54
C GLN A 194 9.99 -0.92 3.80
N ILE A 195 9.65 -2.13 3.36
CA ILE A 195 10.56 -3.08 2.69
C ILE A 195 10.89 -2.61 1.28
N VAL A 196 9.86 -2.25 0.52
CA VAL A 196 9.99 -1.88 -0.89
C VAL A 196 10.31 -0.39 -0.99
N ARG A 197 11.37 -0.04 -1.73
CA ARG A 197 11.81 1.34 -1.88
C ARG A 197 11.93 1.72 -3.35
N VAL A 198 11.49 2.93 -3.65
CA VAL A 198 11.74 3.57 -4.94
C VAL A 198 13.07 4.33 -4.81
N PRO A 199 14.11 3.96 -5.57
CA PRO A 199 15.44 4.56 -5.41
C PRO A 199 15.54 5.96 -6.02
N ASN A 200 14.74 6.26 -7.06
CA ASN A 200 14.72 7.56 -7.72
C ASN A 200 13.37 7.82 -8.39
N LEU A 201 13.12 9.08 -8.73
CA LEU A 201 11.87 9.50 -9.36
C LEU A 201 11.66 8.85 -10.74
N LYS A 202 12.73 8.50 -11.47
CA LYS A 202 12.60 7.80 -12.76
C LYS A 202 11.92 6.44 -12.58
N VAL A 203 12.38 5.64 -11.62
CA VAL A 203 11.75 4.34 -11.31
C VAL A 203 10.30 4.53 -10.86
N GLY A 204 10.04 5.50 -9.97
CA GLY A 204 8.69 5.80 -9.50
C GLY A 204 7.74 6.20 -10.64
N THR A 205 8.22 7.02 -11.58
CA THR A 205 7.47 7.44 -12.77
C THR A 205 7.14 6.24 -13.66
N VAL A 206 8.12 5.36 -13.93
CA VAL A 206 7.90 4.15 -14.73
C VAL A 206 6.89 3.23 -14.05
N LEU A 207 7.06 2.96 -12.76
CA LEU A 207 6.16 2.09 -11.99
C LEU A 207 4.71 2.61 -12.01
N LEU A 208 4.50 3.90 -11.69
CA LEU A 208 3.16 4.49 -11.67
C LEU A 208 2.54 4.62 -13.06
N SER A 209 3.34 4.90 -14.09
CA SER A 209 2.84 4.96 -15.48
C SER A 209 2.41 3.56 -15.96
N CYS A 210 3.21 2.54 -15.63
CA CYS A 210 2.88 1.14 -15.88
C CYS A 210 1.59 0.71 -15.16
N ALA A 211 1.44 1.09 -13.89
CA ALA A 211 0.25 0.79 -13.09
C ALA A 211 -1.00 1.54 -13.59
N PHE A 212 -0.85 2.79 -14.01
CA PHE A 212 -1.91 3.58 -14.65
C PHE A 212 -2.43 2.91 -15.92
N LEU A 213 -1.52 2.45 -16.81
CA LEU A 213 -1.91 1.74 -18.02
C LEU A 213 -2.56 0.38 -17.72
N TYR A 214 -2.05 -0.33 -16.70
CA TYR A 214 -2.61 -1.60 -16.23
C TYR A 214 -4.07 -1.43 -15.79
N ASP A 215 -4.37 -0.42 -14.97
CA ASP A 215 -5.72 -0.19 -14.42
C ASP A 215 -6.72 0.17 -15.53
N ILE A 216 -6.35 1.06 -16.44
CA ILE A 216 -7.17 1.43 -17.62
C ILE A 216 -7.45 0.20 -18.50
N PHE A 217 -6.42 -0.60 -18.76
CA PHE A 217 -6.55 -1.80 -19.59
C PHE A 217 -7.53 -2.80 -18.96
N TRP A 218 -7.37 -3.12 -17.67
CA TRP A 218 -8.17 -4.14 -17.02
C TRP A 218 -9.58 -3.70 -16.65
N VAL A 219 -9.83 -2.40 -16.50
CA VAL A 219 -11.17 -1.86 -16.26
C VAL A 219 -11.96 -1.68 -17.56
N PHE A 220 -11.38 -1.01 -18.56
CA PHE A 220 -12.10 -0.63 -19.78
C PHE A 220 -11.84 -1.57 -20.96
N VAL A 221 -10.57 -1.89 -21.27
CA VAL A 221 -10.22 -2.69 -22.45
C VAL A 221 -10.66 -4.16 -22.27
N SER A 222 -10.49 -4.69 -21.06
CA SER A 222 -10.96 -6.05 -20.72
C SER A 222 -12.46 -6.22 -20.96
N LYS A 223 -13.28 -5.19 -20.69
CA LYS A 223 -14.73 -5.24 -20.93
C LYS A 223 -15.05 -5.45 -22.41
N SER A 224 -14.27 -4.84 -23.30
CA SER A 224 -14.44 -5.00 -24.75
C SER A 224 -14.00 -6.38 -25.25
N LEU A 225 -13.02 -7.01 -24.60
CA LEU A 225 -12.44 -8.30 -25.03
C LEU A 225 -13.16 -9.52 -24.43
N PHE A 226 -13.62 -9.42 -23.17
CA PHE A 226 -14.21 -10.52 -22.42
C PHE A 226 -15.71 -10.32 -22.10
N HIS A 227 -16.33 -9.27 -22.65
CA HIS A 227 -17.71 -8.81 -22.40
C HIS A 227 -18.02 -8.38 -20.94
N GLU A 228 -17.14 -8.67 -19.99
CA GLU A 228 -17.18 -8.25 -18.59
C GLU A 228 -15.83 -7.63 -18.17
N SER A 229 -15.85 -6.70 -17.22
CA SER A 229 -14.62 -6.16 -16.63
C SER A 229 -14.04 -7.18 -15.66
N VAL A 230 -12.98 -7.89 -16.08
CA VAL A 230 -12.34 -8.96 -15.31
C VAL A 230 -11.97 -8.51 -13.90
N MET A 231 -11.40 -7.30 -13.76
CA MET A 231 -11.04 -6.76 -12.44
C MET A 231 -12.23 -6.63 -11.49
N ILE A 232 -13.41 -6.25 -12.00
CA ILE A 232 -14.62 -6.07 -11.18
C ILE A 232 -15.18 -7.44 -10.75
N VAL A 233 -15.27 -8.39 -11.69
CA VAL A 233 -15.75 -9.75 -11.41
C VAL A 233 -14.87 -10.43 -10.38
N VAL A 234 -13.55 -10.27 -10.53
CA VAL A 234 -12.54 -10.86 -9.64
C VAL A 234 -12.54 -10.19 -8.25
N ALA A 235 -12.73 -8.86 -8.19
CA ALA A 235 -12.80 -8.14 -6.92
C ALA A 235 -14.07 -8.46 -6.11
N ARG A 236 -15.20 -8.71 -6.78
CA ARG A 236 -16.48 -9.02 -6.11
C ARG A 236 -16.69 -10.50 -5.82
N GLY A 237 -16.05 -11.40 -6.58
CA GLY A 237 -16.25 -12.83 -6.41
C GLY A 237 -17.58 -13.35 -6.96
N ASP A 238 -18.22 -12.61 -7.87
CA ASP A 238 -19.61 -12.82 -8.33
C ASP A 238 -19.90 -14.25 -8.88
N ARG A 239 -18.87 -15.02 -9.26
CA ARG A 239 -19.04 -16.40 -9.77
C ARG A 239 -18.90 -17.51 -8.72
N SER A 240 -18.36 -17.24 -7.53
CA SER A 240 -18.06 -18.27 -6.52
C SER A 240 -18.99 -18.23 -5.31
N GLY A 241 -19.81 -17.18 -5.14
CA GLY A 241 -20.73 -17.05 -4.01
C GLY A 241 -20.06 -16.83 -2.65
N GLU A 242 -18.74 -16.61 -2.64
CA GLU A 242 -17.93 -16.27 -1.47
C GLU A 242 -17.51 -14.80 -1.52
N ASP A 243 -17.26 -14.22 -0.34
CA ASP A 243 -16.70 -12.87 -0.22
C ASP A 243 -15.38 -12.78 -1.00
N GLY A 244 -15.34 -11.88 -1.99
CA GLY A 244 -14.21 -11.69 -2.90
C GLY A 244 -12.84 -11.46 -2.22
N ILE A 245 -11.79 -11.44 -3.04
CA ILE A 245 -10.36 -11.44 -2.69
C ILE A 245 -10.01 -10.68 -1.38
N PRO A 246 -9.19 -11.24 -0.46
CA PRO A 246 -8.83 -10.59 0.81
C PRO A 246 -7.91 -9.35 0.65
N MET A 247 -7.37 -9.09 -0.54
CA MET A 247 -6.43 -7.99 -0.83
C MET A 247 -7.11 -6.63 -1.08
N LEU A 248 -8.14 -6.32 -0.28
CA LEU A 248 -8.98 -5.13 -0.38
C LEU A 248 -9.23 -4.58 1.02
N LEU A 249 -9.33 -3.27 1.20
CA LEU A 249 -9.94 -2.72 2.43
C LEU A 249 -11.45 -2.60 2.22
N LYS A 250 -12.24 -2.92 3.24
CA LYS A 250 -13.70 -3.06 3.15
C LYS A 250 -14.40 -2.35 4.30
N ILE A 251 -15.31 -1.44 4.00
CA ILE A 251 -16.19 -0.83 5.01
C ILE A 251 -17.65 -1.07 4.62
N PRO A 252 -18.50 -1.55 5.55
CA PRO A 252 -19.93 -1.73 5.28
C PRO A 252 -20.58 -0.39 4.96
N ARG A 253 -21.39 -0.36 3.90
CA ARG A 253 -22.20 0.81 3.51
C ARG A 253 -23.26 1.06 4.57
N LEU A 254 -23.26 2.26 5.15
CA LEU A 254 -24.14 2.58 6.28
C LEU A 254 -25.48 3.17 5.84
N PHE A 255 -25.53 3.81 4.67
CA PHE A 255 -26.72 4.54 4.18
C PHE A 255 -27.31 3.95 2.90
N ASP A 256 -26.72 2.89 2.34
CA ASP A 256 -27.24 2.21 1.15
C ASP A 256 -28.31 1.17 1.56
N PRO A 257 -29.59 1.31 1.12
CA PRO A 257 -30.65 0.34 1.42
C PRO A 257 -30.38 -1.06 0.87
N TRP A 258 -29.47 -1.16 -0.12
CA TRP A 258 -29.05 -2.42 -0.73
C TRP A 258 -27.96 -3.14 0.07
N GLY A 259 -27.41 -2.49 1.10
CA GLY A 259 -26.27 -3.00 1.85
C GLY A 259 -25.00 -3.15 1.00
N GLY A 260 -24.08 -3.97 1.49
CA GLY A 260 -22.80 -4.26 0.82
C GLY A 260 -21.62 -3.46 1.37
N PHE A 261 -20.47 -3.61 0.72
CA PHE A 261 -19.22 -3.00 1.14
C PHE A 261 -18.77 -1.93 0.14
N SER A 262 -18.23 -0.82 0.64
CA SER A 262 -17.31 0.00 -0.13
C SER A 262 -15.93 -0.63 -0.07
N ILE A 263 -15.22 -0.66 -1.20
CA ILE A 263 -13.94 -1.37 -1.33
C ILE A 263 -12.88 -0.49 -1.97
N ILE A 264 -11.62 -0.67 -1.55
CA ILE A 264 -10.45 -0.05 -2.18
C ILE A 264 -9.32 -1.08 -2.29
N GLY A 265 -8.62 -1.10 -3.43
CA GLY A 265 -7.52 -2.00 -3.70
C GLY A 265 -6.27 -1.66 -2.90
N PHE A 266 -5.56 -2.66 -2.40
CA PHE A 266 -4.23 -2.42 -1.80
C PHE A 266 -3.26 -1.78 -2.79
N GLY A 267 -3.34 -2.15 -4.07
CA GLY A 267 -2.51 -1.57 -5.13
C GLY A 267 -2.69 -0.06 -5.27
N ASP A 268 -3.91 0.44 -5.08
CA ASP A 268 -4.27 1.86 -5.18
C ASP A 268 -3.69 2.69 -4.03
N ILE A 269 -3.38 2.05 -2.90
CA ILE A 269 -2.74 2.67 -1.74
C ILE A 269 -1.23 2.50 -1.81
N LEU A 270 -0.76 1.29 -2.13
CA LEU A 270 0.63 0.87 -2.06
C LEU A 270 1.49 1.54 -3.13
N LEU A 271 1.05 1.53 -4.39
CA LEU A 271 1.84 2.07 -5.50
C LEU A 271 2.09 3.59 -5.37
N PRO A 272 1.07 4.45 -5.21
CA PRO A 272 1.32 5.87 -4.92
C PRO A 272 1.96 6.08 -3.55
N GLY A 273 1.66 5.23 -2.56
CA GLY A 273 2.28 5.26 -1.24
C GLY A 273 3.81 5.11 -1.27
N LEU A 274 4.35 4.30 -2.19
CA LEU A 274 5.80 4.17 -2.40
C LEU A 274 6.44 5.49 -2.87
N LEU A 275 5.80 6.22 -3.79
CA LEU A 275 6.29 7.53 -4.25
C LEU A 275 6.22 8.57 -3.12
N ILE A 276 5.15 8.54 -2.33
CA ILE A 276 4.96 9.46 -1.20
C ILE A 276 5.97 9.17 -0.08
N ALA A 277 6.24 7.90 0.24
CA ALA A 277 7.27 7.52 1.20
C ALA A 277 8.67 7.96 0.72
N PHE A 278 8.96 7.84 -0.59
CA PHE A 278 10.17 8.40 -1.20
C PHE A 278 10.27 9.91 -0.99
N SER A 279 9.16 10.65 -1.17
CA SER A 279 9.13 12.10 -0.98
C SER A 279 9.53 12.55 0.43
N LEU A 280 9.02 11.86 1.46
CA LEU A 280 9.33 12.19 2.85
C LEU A 280 10.78 11.88 3.19
N ARG A 281 11.29 10.73 2.72
CA ARG A 281 12.70 10.38 2.89
C ARG A 281 13.60 11.43 2.25
N TYR A 282 13.29 11.86 1.03
CA TYR A 282 14.03 12.93 0.36
C TYR A 282 13.98 14.25 1.15
N ASP A 283 12.81 14.66 1.61
CA ASP A 283 12.64 15.89 2.40
C ASP A 283 13.43 15.86 3.72
N CYS A 284 13.42 14.71 4.41
CA CYS A 284 14.20 14.50 5.62
C CYS A 284 15.71 14.60 5.36
N LEU A 285 16.20 13.96 4.29
CA LEU A 285 17.61 14.02 3.89
C LEU A 285 18.03 15.45 3.49
N ALA A 286 17.15 16.17 2.80
CA ALA A 286 17.39 17.55 2.38
C ALA A 286 17.18 18.58 3.51
N LYS A 287 16.83 18.14 4.72
CA LYS A 287 16.48 18.98 5.89
C LYS A 287 15.47 20.09 5.55
N LYS A 288 14.51 19.80 4.65
CA LYS A 288 13.50 20.77 4.24
C LYS A 288 12.38 20.84 5.28
N ASN A 289 11.84 22.05 5.50
CA ASN A 289 10.62 22.23 6.29
C ASN A 289 9.44 21.52 5.62
N LEU A 290 8.47 21.00 6.39
CA LEU A 290 7.32 20.24 5.85
C LEU A 290 6.54 20.99 4.75
N ARG A 291 6.37 22.31 4.86
CA ARG A 291 5.69 23.15 3.84
C ARG A 291 6.52 23.35 2.57
N ALA A 292 7.83 23.40 2.74
CA ALA A 292 8.80 23.54 1.66
C ALA A 292 9.21 22.18 1.05
N GLY A 293 8.82 21.08 1.69
CA GLY A 293 9.03 19.71 1.22
C GLY A 293 8.12 19.34 0.05
N TYR A 294 8.30 18.14 -0.48
CA TYR A 294 7.43 17.49 -1.46
C TYR A 294 6.33 16.68 -0.78
N PHE A 295 6.56 16.15 0.41
CA PHE A 295 5.66 15.23 1.10
C PHE A 295 4.27 15.80 1.35
N LEU A 296 4.17 17.01 1.89
CA LEU A 296 2.87 17.62 2.19
C LEU A 296 2.00 17.76 0.94
N TRP A 297 2.62 18.19 -0.16
CA TRP A 297 1.94 18.37 -1.45
C TRP A 297 1.60 17.04 -2.12
N ALA A 298 2.47 16.04 -2.01
CA ALA A 298 2.21 14.69 -2.51
C ALA A 298 1.07 14.00 -1.75
N MET A 299 1.02 14.15 -0.42
CA MET A 299 -0.08 13.68 0.43
C MET A 299 -1.41 14.35 0.06
N PHE A 300 -1.40 15.67 -0.12
CA PHE A 300 -2.60 16.41 -0.54
C PHE A 300 -3.06 15.97 -1.94
N ALA A 301 -2.13 15.80 -2.88
CA ALA A 301 -2.44 15.34 -4.22
C ALA A 301 -3.02 13.91 -4.23
N TYR A 302 -2.50 13.01 -3.41
CA TYR A 302 -3.07 11.67 -3.23
C TYR A 302 -4.50 11.73 -2.67
N GLY A 303 -4.70 12.48 -1.59
CA GLY A 303 -6.03 12.65 -0.98
C GLY A 303 -7.02 13.24 -1.97
N LEU A 304 -6.64 14.26 -2.73
CA LEU A 304 -7.48 14.88 -3.76
C LEU A 304 -7.77 13.91 -4.91
N GLY A 305 -6.76 13.17 -5.40
CA GLY A 305 -6.93 12.18 -6.45
C GLY A 305 -7.90 11.07 -6.05
N LEU A 306 -7.75 10.53 -4.83
CA LEU A 306 -8.65 9.50 -4.30
C LEU A 306 -10.07 10.02 -4.07
N LEU A 307 -10.22 11.27 -3.61
CA LEU A 307 -11.53 11.91 -3.47
C LEU A 307 -12.23 12.02 -4.83
N ILE A 308 -11.52 12.44 -5.87
CA ILE A 308 -12.04 12.53 -7.23
C ILE A 308 -12.43 11.15 -7.76
N THR A 309 -11.67 10.08 -7.44
CA THR A 309 -12.06 8.70 -7.75
C THR A 309 -13.42 8.36 -7.17
N TYR A 310 -13.67 8.63 -5.88
CA TYR A 310 -14.97 8.35 -5.26
C TYR A 310 -16.09 9.19 -5.88
N VAL A 311 -15.85 10.47 -6.14
CA VAL A 311 -16.81 11.33 -6.85
C VAL A 311 -17.15 10.75 -8.24
N ALA A 312 -16.13 10.30 -9.00
CA ALA A 312 -16.35 9.70 -10.31
C ALA A 312 -17.11 8.37 -10.23
N LEU A 313 -16.81 7.52 -9.24
CA LEU A 313 -17.54 6.27 -8.99
C LEU A 313 -19.02 6.52 -8.69
N ASN A 314 -19.32 7.56 -7.91
CA ASN A 314 -20.68 7.94 -7.54
C ASN A 314 -21.47 8.56 -8.70
N LEU A 315 -20.79 9.23 -9.63
CA LEU A 315 -21.42 9.82 -10.81
C LEU A 315 -21.68 8.82 -11.93
N MET A 316 -20.96 7.69 -12.00
CA MET A 316 -21.01 6.76 -13.13
C MET A 316 -21.93 5.53 -12.95
N ASP A 317 -23.00 5.66 -12.16
CA ASP A 317 -24.15 4.74 -12.08
C ASP A 317 -23.81 3.23 -12.15
N GLY A 318 -22.77 2.81 -11.43
CA GLY A 318 -22.39 1.40 -11.29
C GLY A 318 -21.35 0.88 -12.30
N HIS A 319 -20.80 1.72 -13.17
CA HIS A 319 -19.59 1.37 -13.92
C HIS A 319 -18.34 1.56 -13.05
N GLY A 320 -17.59 0.46 -12.82
CA GLY A 320 -16.33 0.53 -12.10
C GLY A 320 -15.35 1.47 -12.80
N GLN A 321 -14.71 2.34 -12.01
CA GLN A 321 -13.69 3.28 -12.47
C GLN A 321 -12.30 2.81 -12.07
N PRO A 322 -11.29 2.98 -12.94
CA PRO A 322 -9.90 2.77 -12.57
C PRO A 322 -9.47 3.86 -11.57
N ALA A 323 -9.06 3.48 -10.37
CA ALA A 323 -8.69 4.44 -9.32
C ALA A 323 -7.38 5.16 -9.65
N LEU A 324 -6.42 4.46 -10.24
CA LEU A 324 -5.11 5.01 -10.60
C LEU A 324 -5.19 6.02 -11.73
N LEU A 325 -6.27 6.00 -12.53
CA LEU A 325 -6.55 7.01 -13.55
C LEU A 325 -6.57 8.43 -12.96
N TYR A 326 -7.10 8.58 -11.74
CA TYR A 326 -7.13 9.87 -11.05
C TYR A 326 -5.91 10.04 -10.16
N ILE A 327 -5.54 9.03 -9.36
CA ILE A 327 -4.47 9.18 -8.36
C ILE A 327 -3.11 9.47 -8.99
N VAL A 328 -2.74 8.79 -10.09
CA VAL A 328 -1.40 8.90 -10.68
C VAL A 328 -1.15 10.31 -11.26
N PRO A 329 -2.03 10.90 -12.10
CA PRO A 329 -1.82 12.26 -12.59
C PRO A 329 -1.70 13.30 -11.47
N PHE A 330 -2.51 13.21 -10.41
CA PHE A 330 -2.41 14.15 -9.29
C PHE A 330 -1.09 13.99 -8.55
N THR A 331 -0.73 12.77 -8.13
CA THR A 331 0.47 12.52 -7.33
C THR A 331 1.76 12.76 -8.12
N LEU A 332 1.94 12.07 -9.25
CA LEU A 332 3.14 12.17 -10.08
C LEU A 332 3.25 13.55 -10.75
N GLY A 333 2.13 14.10 -11.23
CA GLY A 333 2.09 15.43 -11.83
C GLY A 333 2.50 16.52 -10.85
N THR A 334 1.98 16.49 -9.61
CA THR A 334 2.39 17.43 -8.55
C THR A 334 3.88 17.29 -8.23
N PHE A 335 4.38 16.05 -8.14
CA PHE A 335 5.79 15.81 -7.84
C PHE A 335 6.74 16.35 -8.92
N ILE A 336 6.43 16.08 -10.20
CA ILE A 336 7.21 16.59 -11.35
C ILE A 336 7.10 18.11 -11.45
N ALA A 337 5.91 18.68 -11.27
CA ALA A 337 5.70 20.13 -11.33
C ALA A 337 6.52 20.85 -10.25
N LEU A 338 6.47 20.38 -9.00
CA LEU A 338 7.27 20.94 -7.91
C LEU A 338 8.77 20.76 -8.15
N GLY A 339 9.19 19.59 -8.64
CA GLY A 339 10.60 19.33 -8.97
C GLY A 339 11.12 20.28 -10.04
N LYS A 340 10.30 20.58 -11.06
CA LYS A 340 10.62 21.53 -12.12
C LYS A 340 10.66 22.97 -11.61
N MET A 341 9.66 23.39 -10.82
CA MET A 341 9.60 24.74 -10.24
C MET A 341 10.76 25.04 -9.29
N ARG A 342 11.26 24.01 -8.59
CA ARG A 342 12.36 24.15 -7.61
C ARG A 342 13.75 23.93 -8.21
N GLY A 343 13.85 23.47 -9.46
CA GLY A 343 15.13 23.19 -10.13
C GLY A 343 15.80 21.86 -9.73
N ASP A 344 15.26 21.12 -8.75
CA ASP A 344 15.85 19.88 -8.24
C ASP A 344 15.50 18.63 -9.07
N LEU A 345 14.71 18.77 -10.15
CA LEU A 345 14.16 17.64 -10.91
C LEU A 345 15.24 16.67 -11.39
N LYS A 346 16.39 17.18 -11.87
CA LYS A 346 17.48 16.34 -12.37
C LYS A 346 18.06 15.44 -11.27
N ILE A 347 18.20 15.99 -10.06
CA ILE A 347 18.72 15.26 -8.89
C ILE A 347 17.72 14.19 -8.46
N LEU A 348 16.43 14.54 -8.36
CA LEU A 348 15.35 13.61 -8.04
C LEU A 348 15.23 12.47 -9.07
N TRP A 349 15.43 12.79 -10.35
CA TRP A 349 15.28 11.84 -11.46
C TRP A 349 16.40 10.79 -11.50
N THR A 350 17.64 11.18 -11.26
CA THR A 350 18.80 10.28 -11.42
C THR A 350 19.35 9.74 -10.10
N LYS A 351 19.65 10.63 -9.14
CA LYS A 351 20.31 10.28 -7.88
C LYS A 351 19.30 9.84 -6.82
N GLY A 352 18.12 10.47 -6.77
CA GLY A 352 17.08 10.17 -5.79
C GLY A 352 17.40 10.59 -4.35
N GLU A 353 18.62 11.05 -4.08
CA GLU A 353 19.05 11.65 -2.82
C GLU A 353 19.59 13.08 -3.06
N PRO A 354 19.45 13.99 -2.09
CA PRO A 354 20.05 15.31 -2.18
C PRO A 354 21.59 15.19 -2.13
N GLU A 355 22.27 16.14 -2.77
CA GLU A 355 23.72 16.16 -2.83
C GLU A 355 24.30 16.41 -1.42
N ARG A 356 24.88 15.37 -0.81
CA ARG A 356 25.55 15.50 0.49
C ARG A 356 26.92 16.10 0.25
N VAL A 357 27.20 17.27 0.82
CA VAL A 357 28.55 17.80 0.90
C VAL A 357 29.36 16.86 1.80
N CYS A 358 30.38 16.20 1.26
CA CYS A 358 31.24 15.31 2.04
C CYS A 358 31.90 16.10 3.18
N PRO A 359 31.69 15.72 4.46
CA PRO A 359 32.29 16.43 5.58
C PRO A 359 33.83 16.33 5.60
N HIS A 360 34.42 15.34 4.90
CA HIS A 360 35.87 15.16 4.79
C HIS A 360 36.59 16.30 4.04
N VAL A 361 35.91 17.02 3.15
CA VAL A 361 36.52 18.12 2.37
C VAL A 361 36.66 19.40 3.22
N GLY A 362 35.87 19.55 4.29
CA GLY A 362 35.98 20.70 5.20
C GLY A 362 37.11 20.60 6.23
N LEU A 363 37.75 19.44 6.37
CA LEU A 363 38.87 19.24 7.30
C LEU A 363 40.23 19.56 6.68
N GLU A 364 40.36 19.52 5.35
CA GLU A 364 41.58 19.94 4.65
C GLU A 364 41.65 21.46 4.45
N SER A 365 40.52 22.15 4.28
CA SER A 365 40.53 23.62 4.08
C SER A 365 40.72 24.43 5.38
N ASN A 366 40.82 23.78 6.54
CA ASN A 366 41.04 24.43 7.85
C ASN A 366 42.46 24.17 8.38
N LYS A 367 43.34 23.64 7.54
CA LYS A 367 44.75 23.35 7.84
C LYS A 367 45.75 24.19 7.02
N GLU A 368 45.28 25.16 6.25
CA GLU A 368 46.13 26.15 5.57
C GLU A 368 46.10 27.51 6.25
#